data_AF-A0A059F6T7-F1
#
_entry.id   AF-A0A059F6T7-F1
#
_cell.length_a   1.000
_cell.length_b   1.000
_cell.length_c   1.000
_cell.angle_alpha   90.00
_cell.angle_beta   90.00
_cell.angle_gamma   90.00
#
_symmetry.space_group_name_H-M   'P 1'
#
loop_
_entity.id
_entity.type
_entity.pdbx_description
1 polymer ?
#
loop_
_entity_poly.entity_id
_entity_poly.type
_entity_poly.pdbx_seq_one_letter_code
_entity_poly.pdbx_strand_id
1 'polypeptide(L)'
;MKEKAPMQRARGSFGKPGPYRGVFSEGVRGLSWLFLKAAGWHVATDWPGVTKSVVVAAPHTSNFDGLLMLAIAGWYRQKLSWMGKASLVSGPFGALVRRAGCVPVDRSRSADVVSLMREAFDKADTLHLAISPEGTRDANPNWKTGYWHIAKSANVPLLIAVLDFGTKEMRFEGPMMPGESIGADMAEIVSHYRDAEGKHPEKFVLPD
;
A
#
# COMPACT_ATOMS: atom_id res chain seq x y z
N MET A 1 10.38 3.43 -39.29
CA MET A 1 9.36 4.29 -38.62
C MET A 1 9.67 4.27 -37.13
N LYS A 2 10.02 5.42 -36.53
CA LYS A 2 10.12 5.53 -35.07
C LYS A 2 8.70 5.73 -34.55
N GLU A 3 8.18 4.71 -33.87
CA GLU A 3 6.90 4.78 -33.17
C GLU A 3 6.99 5.91 -32.14
N LYS A 4 6.14 6.91 -32.27
CA LYS A 4 6.07 8.01 -31.30
C LYS A 4 5.60 7.39 -29.99
N ALA A 5 6.40 7.54 -28.93
CA ALA A 5 5.98 7.22 -27.57
C ALA A 5 4.57 7.81 -27.33
N PRO A 6 3.65 7.06 -26.70
CA PRO A 6 2.29 7.53 -26.48
C PRO A 6 2.37 8.86 -25.73
N MET A 7 1.70 9.86 -26.29
CA MET A 7 1.60 11.20 -25.73
C MET A 7 0.99 11.06 -24.34
N GLN A 8 1.79 11.23 -23.28
CA GLN A 8 1.31 11.17 -21.91
C GLN A 8 0.10 12.11 -21.79
N ARG A 9 -1.07 11.56 -21.46
CA ARG A 9 -2.26 12.39 -21.16
C ARG A 9 -1.83 13.45 -20.14
N ALA A 10 -2.32 14.68 -20.31
CA ALA A 10 -2.05 15.74 -19.34
C ALA A 10 -2.43 15.23 -17.95
N ARG A 11 -1.43 15.16 -17.05
CA ARG A 11 -1.64 14.64 -15.69
C ARG A 11 -2.68 15.51 -15.00
N GLY A 12 -3.63 14.87 -14.30
CA GLY A 12 -4.68 15.56 -13.56
C GLY A 12 -4.14 16.39 -12.38
N SER A 13 -5.04 16.89 -11.54
CA SER A 13 -4.63 17.52 -10.27
C SER A 13 -3.97 16.49 -9.36
N PHE A 14 -2.89 16.89 -8.70
CA PHE A 14 -2.29 16.07 -7.65
C PHE A 14 -3.28 15.93 -6.50
N GLY A 15 -3.46 14.72 -5.96
CA GLY A 15 -4.37 14.47 -4.85
C GLY A 15 -4.14 15.41 -3.67
N LYS A 16 -5.20 15.85 -3.01
CA LYS A 16 -5.17 16.85 -1.94
C LYS A 16 -4.40 16.30 -0.74
N PRO A 17 -3.46 17.08 -0.17
CA PRO A 17 -2.74 16.64 1.00
C PRO A 17 -3.71 16.47 2.18
N GLY A 18 -3.39 15.57 3.10
CA GLY A 18 -4.15 15.42 4.34
C GLY A 18 -4.14 16.71 5.19
N PRO A 19 -5.04 16.88 6.16
CA PRO A 19 -5.11 18.09 6.99
C PRO A 19 -3.80 18.34 7.75
N TYR A 20 -3.51 19.61 8.05
CA TYR A 20 -2.33 19.99 8.82
C TYR A 20 -2.32 19.32 10.21
N ARG A 21 -1.19 18.73 10.60
CA ARG A 21 -1.00 18.00 11.87
C ARG A 21 0.26 18.47 12.63
N GLY A 22 0.63 19.73 12.47
CA GLY A 22 1.80 20.34 13.10
C GLY A 22 3.02 20.45 12.18
N VAL A 23 3.99 21.26 12.60
CA VAL A 23 5.17 21.67 11.79
C VAL A 23 6.00 20.47 11.33
N PHE A 24 6.20 19.48 12.20
CA PHE A 24 6.92 18.26 11.82
C PHE A 24 6.23 17.50 10.69
N SER A 25 4.91 17.31 10.80
CA SER A 25 4.11 16.64 9.76
C SER A 25 4.05 17.46 8.45
N GLU A 26 4.10 18.79 8.55
CA GLU A 26 4.25 19.67 7.39
C GLU A 26 5.61 19.52 6.70
N GLY A 27 6.70 19.44 7.47
CA GLY A 27 8.03 19.17 6.94
C GLY A 27 8.11 17.81 6.23
N VAL A 28 7.58 16.75 6.85
CA VAL A 28 7.50 15.42 6.22
C VAL A 28 6.70 15.48 4.93
N ARG A 29 5.51 16.13 4.93
CA ARG A 29 4.70 16.29 3.71
C ARG A 29 5.49 16.99 2.60
N GLY A 30 6.17 18.10 2.92
CA GLY A 30 6.96 18.86 1.95
C GLY A 30 8.10 18.04 1.35
N LEU A 31 8.85 17.31 2.17
CA LEU A 31 9.93 16.42 1.73
C LEU A 31 9.40 15.27 0.86
N SER A 32 8.28 14.67 1.27
CA SER A 32 7.59 13.64 0.50
C SER A 32 7.16 14.15 -0.88
N TRP A 33 6.58 15.34 -0.95
CA TRP A 33 6.19 15.97 -2.21
C TRP A 33 7.38 16.23 -3.12
N LEU A 34 8.47 16.80 -2.58
CA LEU A 34 9.70 17.05 -3.33
C LEU A 34 10.29 15.75 -3.87
N PHE A 35 10.33 14.70 -3.04
CA PHE A 35 10.80 13.38 -3.46
C PHE A 35 9.94 12.82 -4.60
N LEU A 36 8.61 12.83 -4.47
CA LEU A 36 7.71 12.33 -5.52
C LEU A 36 7.88 13.12 -6.83
N LYS A 37 7.97 14.45 -6.75
CA LYS A 37 8.23 15.31 -7.92
C LYS A 37 9.58 15.01 -8.57
N ALA A 38 10.65 14.89 -7.78
CA ALA A 38 11.99 14.57 -8.28
C ALA A 38 12.06 13.17 -8.91
N ALA A 39 11.32 12.19 -8.36
CA ALA A 39 11.19 10.86 -8.93
C ALA A 39 10.28 10.80 -10.19
N GLY A 40 9.60 11.91 -10.52
CA GLY A 40 8.67 12.02 -11.64
C GLY A 40 7.29 11.42 -11.38
N TRP A 41 6.94 11.17 -10.12
CA TRP A 41 5.70 10.54 -9.70
C TRP A 41 4.55 11.55 -9.52
N HIS A 42 3.36 11.10 -9.91
CA HIS A 42 2.09 11.78 -9.68
C HIS A 42 1.21 10.93 -8.77
N VAL A 43 0.37 11.57 -7.97
CA VAL A 43 -0.66 10.86 -7.21
C VAL A 43 -2.01 11.40 -7.64
N ALA A 44 -2.81 10.54 -8.28
CA ALA A 44 -4.00 10.93 -9.03
C ALA A 44 -5.25 11.10 -8.16
N THR A 45 -5.31 10.41 -7.03
CA THR A 45 -6.49 10.34 -6.17
C THR A 45 -6.19 10.84 -4.77
N ASP A 46 -7.18 11.42 -4.11
CA ASP A 46 -7.09 11.77 -2.68
C ASP A 46 -6.95 10.49 -1.83
N TRP A 47 -6.42 10.61 -0.61
CA TRP A 47 -6.50 9.52 0.36
C TRP A 47 -7.98 9.30 0.75
N PRO A 48 -8.52 8.08 0.61
CA PRO A 48 -9.90 7.80 0.99
C PRO A 48 -10.19 8.18 2.45
N GLY A 49 -11.35 8.78 2.72
CA GLY A 49 -11.74 9.31 4.03
C GLY A 49 -12.03 8.25 5.11
N VAL A 50 -11.15 7.27 5.27
CA VAL A 50 -11.24 6.17 6.24
C VAL A 50 -10.10 6.28 7.25
N THR A 51 -10.36 5.92 8.51
CA THR A 51 -9.37 5.98 9.60
C THR A 51 -8.62 4.66 9.79
N LYS A 52 -9.23 3.55 9.35
CA LYS A 52 -8.65 2.20 9.40
C LYS A 52 -8.83 1.54 8.04
N SER A 53 -7.79 0.87 7.56
CA SER A 53 -7.86 0.09 6.33
C SER A 53 -6.72 -0.89 6.19
N VAL A 54 -6.92 -1.89 5.33
CA VAL A 54 -5.83 -2.68 4.75
C VAL A 54 -5.51 -2.10 3.37
N VAL A 55 -4.28 -1.65 3.18
CA VAL A 55 -3.81 -1.07 1.91
C VAL A 55 -3.16 -2.18 1.09
N VAL A 56 -3.81 -2.59 0.00
CA VAL A 56 -3.31 -3.61 -0.92
C VAL A 56 -2.40 -2.90 -1.93
N ALA A 57 -1.09 -3.01 -1.74
CA ALA A 57 -0.10 -2.27 -2.51
C ALA A 57 0.58 -3.18 -3.55
N ALA A 58 0.31 -2.92 -4.83
CA ALA A 58 0.95 -3.61 -5.95
C ALA A 58 1.07 -2.65 -7.15
N PRO A 59 1.96 -2.92 -8.11
CA PRO A 59 3.01 -3.95 -8.14
C PRO A 59 4.10 -3.77 -7.07
N HIS A 60 4.55 -4.87 -6.46
CA HIS A 60 5.66 -4.90 -5.50
C HIS A 60 6.85 -5.65 -6.09
N THR A 61 7.57 -5.01 -7.01
CA THR A 61 8.65 -5.66 -7.78
C THR A 61 10.05 -5.21 -7.36
N SER A 62 10.16 -4.28 -6.39
CA SER A 62 11.42 -3.67 -5.97
C SER A 62 11.39 -3.24 -4.50
N ASN A 63 12.45 -2.64 -3.95
CA ASN A 63 12.34 -1.90 -2.68
C ASN A 63 11.83 -0.47 -2.89
N PHE A 64 11.84 0.01 -4.13
CA PHE A 64 11.54 1.39 -4.45
C PHE A 64 10.03 1.68 -4.36
N ASP A 65 9.18 0.70 -4.66
CA ASP A 65 7.74 0.75 -4.39
C ASP A 65 7.42 1.02 -2.90
N GLY A 66 8.13 0.38 -1.97
CA GLY A 66 8.01 0.66 -0.54
C GLY A 66 8.40 2.10 -0.17
N LEU A 67 9.49 2.61 -0.74
CA LEU A 67 9.90 4.00 -0.56
C LEU A 67 8.86 4.98 -1.14
N LEU A 68 8.29 4.67 -2.30
CA LEU A 68 7.21 5.44 -2.91
C LEU A 68 5.97 5.45 -2.02
N MET A 69 5.56 4.29 -1.49
CA MET A 69 4.42 4.19 -0.57
C MET A 69 4.63 5.01 0.71
N LEU A 70 5.84 5.03 1.27
CA LEU A 70 6.16 5.89 2.42
C LEU A 70 6.08 7.37 2.06
N ALA A 71 6.58 7.77 0.89
CA ALA A 71 6.49 9.16 0.44
C ALA A 71 5.04 9.58 0.18
N ILE A 72 4.25 8.73 -0.47
CA ILE A 72 2.81 8.90 -0.66
C ILE A 72 2.10 9.09 0.69
N ALA A 73 2.38 8.22 1.67
CA ALA A 73 1.79 8.31 2.99
C ALA A 73 2.18 9.62 3.69
N GLY A 74 3.44 10.05 3.55
CA GLY A 74 3.92 11.34 4.04
C GLY A 74 3.22 12.54 3.38
N TRP A 75 2.94 12.48 2.07
CA TRP A 75 2.13 13.48 1.37
C TRP A 75 0.71 13.60 1.96
N TYR A 76 0.09 12.47 2.27
CA TYR A 76 -1.24 12.44 2.91
C TYR A 76 -1.21 12.58 4.42
N ARG A 77 -0.02 12.67 5.04
CA ARG A 77 0.19 12.67 6.50
C ARG A 77 -0.43 11.46 7.19
N GLN A 78 -0.44 10.34 6.50
CA GLN A 78 -0.90 9.07 7.03
C GLN A 78 0.28 8.25 7.50
N LYS A 79 0.08 7.55 8.61
CA LYS A 79 1.04 6.57 9.10
C LYS A 79 0.68 5.22 8.51
N LEU A 80 1.54 4.70 7.63
CA LEU A 80 1.45 3.31 7.22
C LEU A 80 2.04 2.41 8.30
N SER A 81 1.37 1.29 8.51
CA SER A 81 1.86 0.17 9.29
C SER A 81 2.15 -1.01 8.37
N TRP A 82 3.09 -1.87 8.76
CA TRP A 82 3.45 -3.05 7.99
C TRP A 82 3.77 -4.20 8.93
N MET A 83 3.53 -5.43 8.48
CA MET A 83 3.91 -6.61 9.23
C MET A 83 5.42 -6.83 9.14
N GLY A 84 6.13 -6.97 10.26
CA GLY A 84 7.56 -7.31 10.31
C GLY A 84 7.82 -8.53 11.17
N LYS A 85 8.97 -9.22 10.96
CA LYS A 85 9.38 -10.29 11.87
C LYS A 85 9.45 -9.76 13.30
N ALA A 86 8.93 -10.53 14.27
CA ALA A 86 8.99 -10.16 15.69
C ALA A 86 10.41 -9.87 16.18
N SER A 87 11.43 -10.52 15.60
CA SER A 87 12.84 -10.24 15.92
C SER A 87 13.30 -8.81 15.56
N LEU A 88 12.65 -8.14 14.60
CA LEU A 88 12.96 -6.76 14.25
C LEU A 88 12.59 -5.76 15.35
N VAL A 89 11.70 -6.16 16.25
CA VAL A 89 11.21 -5.29 17.34
C VAL A 89 11.67 -5.75 18.73
N SER A 90 12.43 -6.84 18.83
CA SER A 90 12.96 -7.33 20.11
C SER A 90 14.37 -6.81 20.43
N GLY A 91 15.07 -6.22 19.45
CA GLY A 91 16.40 -5.62 19.64
C GLY A 91 16.38 -4.21 20.24
N PRO A 92 17.56 -3.57 20.44
CA PRO A 92 17.69 -2.25 21.06
C PRO A 92 16.95 -1.13 20.30
N PHE A 93 16.74 -1.31 18.99
CA PHE A 93 15.98 -0.38 18.15
C PHE A 93 14.48 -0.70 18.05
N GLY A 94 13.99 -1.69 18.79
CA GLY A 94 12.64 -2.23 18.59
C GLY A 94 11.50 -1.22 18.85
N ALA A 95 11.70 -0.29 19.79
CA ALA A 95 10.76 0.81 20.01
C ALA A 95 10.69 1.77 18.81
N LEU A 96 11.82 2.04 18.16
CA LEU A 96 11.86 2.86 16.95
C LEU A 96 11.14 2.17 15.79
N VAL A 97 11.38 0.87 15.62
CA VAL A 97 10.75 0.05 14.57
C VAL A 97 9.23 -0.02 14.75
N ARG A 98 8.74 -0.19 15.99
CA ARG A 98 7.30 -0.08 16.32
C ARG A 98 6.75 1.32 16.03
N ARG A 99 7.47 2.37 16.43
CA ARG A 99 7.05 3.75 16.18
C ARG A 99 6.97 4.07 14.69
N ALA A 100 7.85 3.48 13.88
CA ALA A 100 7.82 3.63 12.44
C ALA A 100 6.56 3.03 11.80
N GLY A 101 5.93 2.03 12.43
CA GLY A 101 4.72 1.37 11.91
C GLY A 101 4.80 -0.16 11.85
N CYS A 102 5.90 -0.77 12.28
CA CYS A 102 6.03 -2.22 12.27
C CYS A 102 5.10 -2.88 13.29
N VAL A 103 4.19 -3.72 12.81
CA VAL A 103 3.41 -4.66 13.60
C VAL A 103 4.16 -5.99 13.60
N PRO A 104 4.69 -6.44 14.75
CA PRO A 104 5.48 -7.67 14.81
C PRO A 104 4.59 -8.89 14.65
N VAL A 105 4.96 -9.78 13.74
CA VAL A 105 4.23 -11.03 13.48
C VAL A 105 5.19 -12.21 13.38
N ASP A 106 4.72 -13.38 13.79
CA ASP A 106 5.30 -14.67 13.39
C ASP A 106 4.58 -15.14 12.12
N ARG A 107 5.28 -15.11 10.99
CA ARG A 107 4.71 -15.45 9.68
C ARG A 107 4.61 -16.97 9.44
N SER A 108 5.09 -17.81 10.36
CA SER A 108 5.00 -19.26 10.24
C SER A 108 3.58 -19.80 10.51
N ARG A 109 2.68 -18.98 11.07
CA ARG A 109 1.31 -19.38 11.46
C ARG A 109 0.28 -18.36 10.95
N SER A 110 -0.29 -18.60 9.78
CA SER A 110 -1.20 -17.64 9.10
C SER A 110 -2.49 -17.34 9.88
N ALA A 111 -3.08 -18.34 10.55
CA ALA A 111 -4.26 -18.15 11.41
C ALA A 111 -3.98 -17.19 12.57
N ASP A 112 -2.75 -17.23 13.11
CA ASP A 112 -2.31 -16.35 14.18
C ASP A 112 -2.17 -14.91 13.66
N VAL A 113 -1.75 -14.72 12.41
CA VAL A 113 -1.60 -13.38 11.81
C VAL A 113 -2.94 -12.66 11.65
N VAL A 114 -3.99 -13.34 11.18
CA VAL A 114 -5.32 -12.71 11.00
C VAL A 114 -5.88 -12.24 12.33
N SER A 115 -5.84 -13.11 13.35
CA SER A 115 -6.32 -12.78 14.70
C SER A 115 -5.52 -11.65 15.33
N LEU A 116 -4.20 -11.67 15.19
CA LEU A 116 -3.31 -10.63 15.69
C LEU A 116 -3.56 -9.27 15.02
N MET A 117 -3.79 -9.25 13.70
CA MET A 117 -4.10 -8.00 13.00
C MET A 117 -5.48 -7.47 13.39
N ARG A 118 -6.48 -8.34 13.56
CA ARG A 118 -7.79 -7.93 14.10
C ARG A 118 -7.63 -7.22 15.45
N GLU A 119 -6.88 -7.81 16.39
CA GLU A 119 -6.62 -7.16 17.68
C GLU A 119 -5.89 -5.83 17.53
N ALA A 120 -4.95 -5.72 16.58
CA ALA A 120 -4.25 -4.48 16.31
C ALA A 120 -5.20 -3.40 15.77
N PHE A 121 -6.16 -3.77 14.92
CA PHE A 121 -7.22 -2.87 14.46
C PHE A 121 -8.18 -2.46 15.57
N ASP A 122 -8.54 -3.38 16.47
CA ASP A 122 -9.44 -3.10 17.61
C ASP A 122 -8.81 -2.08 18.59
N LYS A 123 -7.49 -2.19 18.84
CA LYS A 123 -6.76 -1.35 19.79
C LYS A 123 -6.35 0.03 19.25
N ALA A 124 -6.39 0.24 17.94
CA ALA A 124 -5.92 1.48 17.32
C ALA A 124 -7.10 2.42 17.01
N ASP A 125 -6.94 3.73 17.16
CA ASP A 125 -7.92 4.69 16.64
C ASP A 125 -7.76 4.87 15.11
N THR A 126 -6.51 4.82 14.64
CA THR A 126 -6.14 4.91 13.23
C THR A 126 -5.12 3.84 12.88
N LEU A 127 -5.34 3.08 11.80
CA LEU A 127 -4.41 2.05 11.34
C LEU A 127 -4.56 1.78 9.84
N HIS A 128 -3.50 2.04 9.07
CA HIS A 128 -3.44 1.70 7.65
C HIS A 128 -2.38 0.63 7.43
N LEU A 129 -2.81 -0.62 7.33
CA LEU A 129 -1.89 -1.76 7.20
C LEU A 129 -1.56 -2.02 5.73
N ALA A 130 -0.36 -1.64 5.30
CA ALA A 130 0.13 -1.90 3.95
C ALA A 130 0.58 -3.36 3.79
N ILE A 131 0.04 -4.03 2.78
CA ILE A 131 0.34 -5.41 2.42
C ILE A 131 0.51 -5.51 0.91
N SER A 132 1.63 -6.10 0.46
CA SER A 132 1.74 -6.56 -0.92
C SER A 132 1.09 -7.94 -1.04
N PRO A 133 0.11 -8.12 -1.94
CA PRO A 133 -0.56 -9.40 -2.13
C PRO A 133 0.37 -10.45 -2.76
N GLU A 134 1.36 -10.03 -3.56
CA GLU A 134 2.39 -10.89 -4.16
C GLU A 134 3.24 -11.60 -3.11
N GLY A 135 3.45 -10.96 -1.95
CA GLY A 135 4.17 -11.51 -0.79
C GLY A 135 5.69 -11.66 -0.98
N THR A 136 6.18 -11.37 -2.18
CA THR A 136 7.59 -11.33 -2.58
C THR A 136 7.76 -10.25 -3.65
N ARG A 137 9.00 -9.94 -4.01
CA ARG A 137 9.33 -9.05 -5.13
C ARG A 137 9.70 -9.79 -6.41
N ASP A 138 9.74 -11.11 -6.34
CA ASP A 138 9.95 -11.97 -7.49
C ASP A 138 8.60 -12.39 -8.08
N ALA A 139 8.60 -12.78 -9.34
CA ALA A 139 7.40 -13.21 -10.05
C ALA A 139 6.62 -14.28 -9.25
N ASN A 140 5.37 -13.97 -8.91
CA ASN A 140 4.51 -14.89 -8.18
C ASN A 140 3.04 -14.77 -8.63
N PRO A 141 2.52 -15.74 -9.41
CA PRO A 141 1.10 -15.76 -9.79
C PRO A 141 0.20 -16.12 -8.60
N ASN A 142 0.73 -16.71 -7.52
CA ASN A 142 -0.07 -17.14 -6.38
C ASN A 142 -0.15 -16.05 -5.31
N TRP A 143 -1.00 -15.05 -5.54
CA TRP A 143 -1.23 -13.96 -4.60
C TRP A 143 -1.80 -14.48 -3.27
N LYS A 144 -1.28 -13.95 -2.16
CA LYS A 144 -1.71 -14.31 -0.81
C LYS A 144 -3.04 -13.65 -0.49
N THR A 145 -3.99 -14.40 0.09
CA THR A 145 -5.31 -13.88 0.46
C THR A 145 -5.40 -13.32 1.89
N GLY A 146 -4.30 -13.35 2.65
CA GLY A 146 -4.30 -12.94 4.06
C GLY A 146 -4.78 -11.51 4.30
N TYR A 147 -4.49 -10.58 3.37
CA TYR A 147 -4.95 -9.19 3.45
C TYR A 147 -6.48 -9.08 3.44
N TRP A 148 -7.17 -9.93 2.66
CA TRP A 148 -8.63 -9.97 2.56
C TRP A 148 -9.24 -10.51 3.85
N HIS A 149 -8.68 -11.60 4.38
CA HIS A 149 -9.13 -12.17 5.66
C HIS A 149 -8.90 -11.21 6.84
N ILE A 150 -7.79 -10.47 6.85
CA ILE A 150 -7.53 -9.43 7.85
C ILE A 150 -8.60 -8.34 7.76
N ALA A 151 -8.86 -7.82 6.55
CA ALA A 151 -9.85 -6.77 6.34
C ALA A 151 -11.26 -7.22 6.76
N LYS A 152 -11.67 -8.44 6.38
CA LYS A 152 -12.98 -9.01 6.73
C LYS A 152 -13.11 -9.23 8.24
N SER A 153 -12.08 -9.82 8.87
CA SER A 153 -12.06 -10.11 10.32
C SER A 153 -12.07 -8.84 11.18
N ALA A 154 -11.39 -7.78 10.73
CA ALA A 154 -11.34 -6.50 11.40
C ALA A 154 -12.50 -5.55 11.04
N ASN A 155 -13.37 -5.93 10.10
CA ASN A 155 -14.44 -5.09 9.57
C ASN A 155 -13.93 -3.71 9.08
N VAL A 156 -12.85 -3.71 8.30
CA VAL A 156 -12.23 -2.50 7.73
C VAL A 156 -12.15 -2.62 6.20
N PRO A 157 -12.17 -1.50 5.47
CA PRO A 157 -12.09 -1.53 4.02
C PRO A 157 -10.68 -1.87 3.52
N LEU A 158 -10.66 -2.42 2.30
CA LEU A 158 -9.50 -2.53 1.43
C LEU A 158 -9.33 -1.20 0.67
N LEU A 159 -8.11 -0.66 0.68
CA LEU A 159 -7.68 0.41 -0.21
C LEU A 159 -6.72 -0.19 -1.23
N ILE A 160 -7.12 -0.21 -2.49
CA ILE A 160 -6.35 -0.83 -3.57
C ILE A 160 -5.39 0.23 -4.10
N ALA A 161 -4.14 0.17 -3.67
CA ALA A 161 -3.09 1.11 -4.08
C ALA A 161 -2.35 0.55 -5.30
N VAL A 162 -2.53 1.22 -6.45
CA VAL A 162 -1.89 0.84 -7.71
C VAL A 162 -0.69 1.75 -7.96
N LEU A 163 0.52 1.18 -7.98
CA LEU A 163 1.77 1.90 -8.27
C LEU A 163 2.23 1.63 -9.70
N ASP A 164 1.71 2.38 -10.65
CA ASP A 164 2.04 2.17 -12.06
C ASP A 164 3.35 2.88 -12.45
N PHE A 165 4.41 2.10 -12.69
CA PHE A 165 5.71 2.61 -13.13
C PHE A 165 5.73 3.03 -14.59
N GLY A 166 4.82 2.52 -15.44
CA GLY A 166 4.70 2.88 -16.84
C GLY A 166 4.25 4.33 -17.00
N THR A 167 3.23 4.73 -16.25
CA THR A 167 2.74 6.13 -16.21
C THR A 167 3.41 7.00 -15.14
N LYS A 168 4.12 6.38 -14.19
CA LYS A 168 4.64 6.99 -12.94
C LYS A 168 3.53 7.67 -12.14
N GLU A 169 2.45 6.94 -11.94
CA GLU A 169 1.26 7.39 -11.23
C GLU A 169 0.91 6.41 -10.12
N MET A 170 0.56 6.94 -8.95
CA MET A 170 -0.19 6.19 -7.96
C MET A 170 -1.65 6.62 -7.95
N ARG A 171 -2.54 5.64 -7.89
CA ARG A 171 -3.95 5.85 -7.57
C ARG A 171 -4.44 4.87 -6.49
N PHE A 172 -5.42 5.30 -5.73
CA PHE A 172 -6.24 4.45 -4.87
C PHE A 172 -7.54 4.13 -5.58
N GLU A 173 -7.88 2.85 -5.60
CA GLU A 173 -9.20 2.35 -5.96
C GLU A 173 -9.92 1.92 -4.68
N GLY A 174 -11.25 2.06 -4.65
CA GLY A 174 -12.06 1.88 -3.45
C GLY A 174 -12.29 3.18 -2.65
N PRO A 175 -12.70 3.11 -1.37
CA PRO A 175 -12.61 1.95 -0.46
C PRO A 175 -13.60 0.83 -0.78
N MET A 176 -13.17 -0.42 -0.64
CA MET A 176 -13.98 -1.63 -0.85
C MET A 176 -14.11 -2.41 0.46
N MET A 177 -15.33 -2.77 0.87
CA MET A 177 -15.51 -3.72 1.97
C MET A 177 -15.45 -5.16 1.46
N PRO A 178 -14.74 -6.08 2.14
CA PRO A 178 -14.80 -7.50 1.80
C PRO A 178 -16.23 -8.03 1.86
N GLY A 179 -16.69 -8.67 0.77
CA GLY A 179 -18.00 -9.29 0.65
C GLY A 179 -18.03 -10.74 1.14
N GLU A 180 -19.01 -11.50 0.66
CA GLU A 180 -19.16 -12.91 1.03
C GLU A 180 -18.35 -13.88 0.17
N SER A 181 -18.06 -13.51 -1.08
CA SER A 181 -17.31 -14.35 -2.02
C SER A 181 -15.90 -13.80 -2.21
N ILE A 182 -14.91 -14.47 -1.61
CA ILE A 182 -13.51 -14.14 -1.81
C ILE A 182 -13.14 -14.18 -3.30
N GLY A 183 -13.67 -15.13 -4.08
CA GLY A 183 -13.37 -15.22 -5.51
C GLY A 183 -13.84 -13.99 -6.30
N ALA A 184 -15.04 -13.49 -5.99
CA ALA A 184 -15.57 -12.29 -6.63
C ALA A 184 -14.74 -11.06 -6.25
N ASP A 185 -14.43 -10.91 -4.96
CA ASP A 185 -13.63 -9.78 -4.48
C ASP A 185 -12.22 -9.80 -5.06
N MET A 186 -11.58 -10.98 -5.11
CA MET A 186 -10.26 -11.13 -5.71
C MET A 186 -10.27 -10.76 -7.19
N ALA A 187 -11.29 -11.15 -7.95
CA ALA A 187 -11.42 -10.79 -9.36
C ALA A 187 -11.56 -9.26 -9.56
N GLU A 188 -12.34 -8.59 -8.70
CA GLU A 188 -12.46 -7.13 -8.70
C GLU A 188 -11.12 -6.45 -8.36
N ILE A 189 -10.48 -6.87 -7.27
CA ILE A 189 -9.18 -6.33 -6.81
C ILE A 189 -8.12 -6.48 -7.91
N VAL A 190 -8.01 -7.66 -8.51
CA VAL A 190 -7.05 -7.96 -9.58
C VAL A 190 -7.34 -7.13 -10.83
N SER A 191 -8.62 -6.84 -11.11
CA SER A 191 -9.00 -6.04 -12.29
C SER A 191 -8.37 -4.65 -12.31
N HIS A 192 -8.17 -4.03 -11.14
CA HIS A 192 -7.55 -2.72 -11.02
C HIS A 192 -6.06 -2.69 -11.37
N TYR A 193 -5.40 -3.85 -11.40
CA TYR A 193 -3.97 -3.96 -11.69
C TYR A 193 -3.65 -4.40 -13.12
N ARG A 194 -4.65 -4.73 -13.96
CA ARG A 194 -4.43 -5.29 -15.32
C ARG A 194 -3.50 -4.45 -16.19
N ASP A 195 -3.61 -3.13 -16.11
CA ASP A 195 -2.83 -2.20 -16.93
C ASP A 195 -1.64 -1.59 -16.16
N ALA A 196 -1.36 -2.04 -14.94
CA ALA A 196 -0.30 -1.49 -14.12
C ALA A 196 1.04 -2.16 -14.42
N GLU A 197 2.10 -1.37 -14.59
CA GLU A 197 3.45 -1.90 -14.77
C GLU A 197 4.26 -1.78 -13.46
N GLY A 198 4.97 -2.85 -13.10
CA GLY A 198 5.95 -2.82 -12.01
C GLY A 198 7.25 -2.16 -12.45
N LYS A 199 8.10 -1.76 -11.48
CA LYS A 199 9.45 -1.27 -11.78
C LYS A 199 10.28 -2.29 -12.58
N HIS A 200 10.05 -3.57 -12.27
CA HIS A 200 10.55 -4.71 -13.02
C HIS A 200 9.32 -5.43 -13.59
N PRO A 201 8.86 -5.09 -14.81
CA PRO A 201 7.61 -5.61 -15.36
C PRO A 201 7.57 -7.13 -15.42
N GLU A 202 8.69 -7.79 -15.67
CA GLU A 202 8.84 -9.24 -15.72
C GLU A 202 8.55 -9.94 -14.37
N LYS A 203 8.54 -9.18 -13.27
CA LYS A 203 8.28 -9.68 -11.93
C LYS A 203 6.84 -9.45 -11.48
N PHE A 204 6.04 -8.68 -12.21
CA PHE A 204 4.64 -8.46 -11.88
C PHE A 204 3.76 -9.47 -12.62
N VAL A 205 3.22 -10.43 -11.88
CA VAL A 205 2.35 -11.48 -12.43
C VAL A 205 1.04 -11.45 -11.67
N LEU A 206 -0.06 -11.26 -12.40
CA LEU A 206 -1.40 -11.34 -11.84
C LEU A 206 -1.81 -12.80 -11.62
N PRO A 207 -2.63 -13.09 -10.59
CA PRO A 207 -3.22 -14.41 -10.43
C PRO A 207 -4.24 -14.66 -11.55
N ASP A 208 -4.46 -15.93 -11.87
CA ASP A 208 -5.51 -16.39 -12.79
C ASP A 208 -6.92 -16.15 -12.22
#